data_AF-A0A9X3XF29-F1
#
_entry.id   AF-A0A9X3XF29-F1
#
_cell.length_a   1.000
_cell.length_b   1.000
_cell.length_c   1.000
_cell.angle_alpha   90.00
_cell.angle_beta   90.00
_cell.angle_gamma   90.00
#
_symmetry.space_group_name_H-M   'P 1'
#
loop_
_entity.id
_entity.type
_entity.pdbx_description
1 polymer ?
#
loop_
_entity_poly.entity_id
_entity_poly.type
_entity_poly.pdbx_seq_one_letter_code
_entity_poly.pdbx_strand_id
1 'polypeptide(L)'
;MPKAPRSNAPAWLALLLPLAACDLGTAALEHVTRTAAALVATEVIELLAPDGDPSDFFGFSVALSGDTAIVGAPDEDTKGTDAGAAYVFVRTNGGWAFEQKLVASDGGPGKWFGHAVDVDGDVAVVGSPRGDGGAPASGVVYVFARTNGVWTQQQKVFGSDGKPGDTMGQAVALVGGTLVAGAPTEDTKGVDAGAVYVFGENGGAFTQQKKILAADGQAGDRLGASVGLSGQTVIAGAPGEDDAGSDAGAAYVFVGAGPVWSQQKKFVAADGQAGDAFGSAVAIEGDAAIVGAPLANAVGSDAGAAYAFARAGLTWAATGKLVPEGLGSDDRLGTSVAITKGRVILGALLDDTKGSNAGAAYVFTENGAGWALDLLLVAGDGTAGDAFGFSVAMEGETAFVGAYLEDDAGTNAGSAYVFVLKSENGEACTTGAACASGFCVDGVCCDSACDLGVCDACAMAAGASVDGACTRFTGTACDDGDACTVSDICAEGVCTSGAPKDCGGAACVDGQCMTEADAGPDAEADAGADAAPDAEADAEAPADEAVRLSGGACQMQHGTGERAGWFFLTLLAAALGRSFRSGRGSPRGTRAAL
;
A
#
# COMPACT_ATOMS: atom_id res chain seq x y z
N MET A 1 47.87 37.74 -59.49
CA MET A 1 46.84 38.67 -60.02
C MET A 1 45.48 38.34 -59.38
N PRO A 2 44.54 39.30 -59.28
CA PRO A 2 43.73 39.50 -58.06
C PRO A 2 42.23 39.14 -58.26
N LYS A 3 41.36 39.06 -57.22
CA LYS A 3 40.89 40.17 -56.37
C LYS A 3 40.31 39.73 -55.01
N ALA A 4 40.65 40.52 -53.99
CA ALA A 4 39.80 40.87 -52.85
C ALA A 4 39.21 42.31 -53.12
N PRO A 5 38.47 43.02 -52.23
CA PRO A 5 38.24 42.76 -50.79
C PRO A 5 36.89 43.24 -50.14
N ARG A 6 36.81 43.14 -48.78
CA ARG A 6 36.01 43.95 -47.80
C ARG A 6 34.47 43.80 -47.77
N SER A 7 33.75 44.06 -46.65
CA SER A 7 34.06 44.06 -45.19
C SER A 7 32.78 44.29 -44.35
N ASN A 8 32.86 44.09 -43.02
CA ASN A 8 32.00 44.61 -41.92
C ASN A 8 30.94 43.66 -41.29
N ALA A 9 31.10 43.44 -39.98
CA ALA A 9 30.04 43.22 -38.98
C ALA A 9 29.57 44.62 -38.45
N PRO A 10 28.63 44.81 -37.49
CA PRO A 10 28.10 43.94 -36.42
C PRO A 10 26.58 43.63 -36.65
N ALA A 11 25.72 43.20 -35.70
CA ALA A 11 25.78 43.08 -34.23
C ALA A 11 24.86 41.96 -33.68
N TRP A 12 24.79 41.82 -32.35
CA TRP A 12 23.83 41.01 -31.60
C TRP A 12 23.04 41.90 -30.63
N LEU A 13 21.74 41.64 -30.43
CA LEU A 13 20.98 42.18 -29.30
C LEU A 13 19.96 41.13 -28.83
N ALA A 14 20.00 40.78 -27.55
CA ALA A 14 19.14 39.75 -26.98
C ALA A 14 17.76 40.30 -26.60
N LEU A 15 16.71 39.50 -26.82
CA LEU A 15 15.34 39.79 -26.39
C LEU A 15 15.11 39.16 -25.01
N LEU A 16 14.83 39.98 -23.99
CA LEU A 16 14.44 39.49 -22.65
C LEU A 16 12.97 39.84 -22.40
N LEU A 17 12.14 38.81 -22.36
CA LEU A 17 10.74 38.86 -21.93
C LEU A 17 10.67 38.66 -20.41
N PRO A 18 10.05 39.57 -19.63
CA PRO A 18 9.75 39.30 -18.23
C PRO A 18 8.43 38.51 -18.12
N LEU A 19 8.48 37.29 -17.57
CA LEU A 19 7.30 36.65 -17.00
C LEU A 19 6.90 37.41 -15.73
N ALA A 20 5.66 37.88 -15.67
CA ALA A 20 5.06 38.33 -14.41
C ALA A 20 4.37 37.12 -13.75
N ALA A 21 4.72 36.84 -12.50
CA ALA A 21 4.10 35.78 -11.72
C ALA A 21 2.64 36.14 -11.37
N CYS A 22 1.75 35.16 -11.41
CA CYS A 22 0.45 35.27 -10.76
C CYS A 22 0.64 35.05 -9.26
N ASP A 23 0.22 36.02 -8.45
CA ASP A 23 0.12 35.89 -7.01
C ASP A 23 -1.10 35.02 -6.69
N LEU A 24 -0.89 33.74 -6.40
CA LEU A 24 -1.93 32.83 -5.94
C LEU A 24 -2.12 33.06 -4.45
N GLY A 25 -3.29 33.60 -4.08
CA GLY A 25 -3.65 33.79 -2.68
C GLY A 25 -3.52 32.49 -1.89
N THR A 26 -2.91 32.55 -0.72
CA THR A 26 -2.74 31.43 0.19
C THR A 26 -4.09 30.95 0.70
N ALA A 27 -4.70 30.00 0.00
CA ALA A 27 -5.59 29.05 0.63
C ALA A 27 -4.74 28.27 1.65
N ALA A 28 -4.99 28.49 2.94
CA ALA A 28 -4.43 27.64 3.96
C ALA A 28 -5.04 26.24 3.79
N LEU A 29 -4.26 25.31 3.26
CA LEU A 29 -4.52 23.89 3.45
C LEU A 29 -4.45 23.65 4.96
N GLU A 30 -5.60 23.41 5.57
CA GLU A 30 -5.65 22.78 6.88
C GLU A 30 -5.02 21.40 6.73
N HIS A 31 -3.76 21.27 7.12
CA HIS A 31 -3.15 19.97 7.33
C HIS A 31 -3.89 19.31 8.48
N VAL A 32 -4.91 18.51 8.15
CA VAL A 32 -5.37 17.42 8.99
C VAL A 32 -4.21 16.44 9.05
N THR A 33 -3.32 16.65 10.00
CA THR A 33 -2.33 15.65 10.40
C THR A 33 -3.12 14.45 10.88
N ARG A 34 -3.19 13.40 10.06
CA ARG A 34 -3.61 12.10 10.58
C ARG A 34 -2.54 11.70 11.60
N THR A 35 -2.96 11.35 12.81
CA THR A 35 -2.17 10.41 13.60
C THR A 35 -2.08 9.10 12.81
N ALA A 36 -0.94 8.42 12.88
CA ALA A 36 -0.88 7.05 12.37
C ALA A 36 -1.83 6.20 13.22
N ALA A 37 -2.59 5.31 12.58
CA ALA A 37 -3.59 4.55 13.29
C ALA A 37 -2.88 3.57 14.23
N ALA A 38 -3.21 3.58 15.52
CA ALA A 38 -2.78 2.54 16.44
C ALA A 38 -3.29 1.18 15.92
N LEU A 39 -2.37 0.28 15.58
CA LEU A 39 -2.67 -1.05 15.07
C LEU A 39 -2.33 -2.12 16.11
N VAL A 40 -3.07 -3.21 16.08
CA VAL A 40 -2.81 -4.45 16.81
C VAL A 40 -2.74 -5.59 15.81
N ALA A 41 -1.67 -6.38 15.91
CA ALA A 41 -1.49 -7.60 15.14
C ALA A 41 -2.03 -8.81 15.92
N THR A 42 -2.69 -9.72 15.23
CA THR A 42 -2.97 -11.07 15.71
C THR A 42 -2.35 -12.06 14.74
N GLU A 43 -1.42 -12.90 15.22
CA GLU A 43 -1.00 -14.09 14.50
C GLU A 43 -2.18 -15.07 14.46
N VAL A 44 -2.58 -15.47 13.26
CA VAL A 44 -3.76 -16.32 13.03
C VAL A 44 -3.36 -17.78 12.91
N ILE A 45 -2.27 -18.05 12.21
CA ILE A 45 -1.79 -19.39 11.88
C ILE A 45 -0.34 -19.34 11.36
N GLU A 46 0.45 -20.32 11.75
CA GLU A 46 1.66 -20.74 11.05
C GLU A 46 1.28 -21.74 9.95
N LEU A 47 1.77 -21.51 8.73
CA LEU A 47 1.60 -22.42 7.60
C LEU A 47 2.87 -23.23 7.40
N LEU A 48 2.69 -24.56 7.34
CA LEU A 48 3.71 -25.54 7.00
C LEU A 48 3.41 -26.18 5.65
N ALA A 49 4.44 -26.61 4.92
CA ALA A 49 4.28 -27.52 3.79
C ALA A 49 3.70 -28.87 4.27
N PRO A 50 2.59 -29.39 3.72
CA PRO A 50 1.99 -30.65 4.16
C PRO A 50 2.88 -31.89 3.97
N ASP A 51 3.87 -31.77 3.09
CA ASP A 51 4.90 -32.73 2.76
C ASP A 51 6.30 -32.07 2.78
N GLY A 52 6.51 -31.10 3.68
CA GLY A 52 7.80 -30.45 3.86
C GLY A 52 8.86 -31.39 4.41
N ASP A 53 10.00 -31.44 3.73
CA ASP A 53 11.21 -32.14 4.15
C ASP A 53 12.32 -31.12 4.56
N PRO A 54 13.36 -31.55 5.31
CA PRO A 54 14.43 -30.66 5.76
C PRO A 54 15.17 -29.98 4.61
N SER A 55 15.32 -28.65 4.68
CA SER A 55 15.95 -27.77 3.68
C SER A 55 15.17 -27.56 2.38
N ASP A 56 13.87 -27.86 2.34
CA ASP A 56 12.97 -27.42 1.25
C ASP A 56 12.83 -25.88 1.15
N PHE A 57 13.12 -25.17 2.26
CA PHE A 57 13.02 -23.71 2.41
C PHE A 57 11.64 -23.13 2.07
N PHE A 58 10.57 -23.74 2.56
CA PHE A 58 9.22 -23.19 2.48
C PHE A 58 9.16 -21.81 3.17
N GLY A 59 8.48 -20.84 2.57
CA GLY A 59 8.47 -19.46 3.04
C GLY A 59 9.56 -18.58 2.42
N PHE A 60 10.40 -19.13 1.52
CA PHE A 60 11.39 -18.36 0.77
C PHE A 60 10.76 -17.23 -0.06
N SER A 61 9.56 -17.44 -0.60
CA SER A 61 8.77 -16.38 -1.23
C SER A 61 7.29 -16.50 -0.86
N VAL A 62 6.59 -15.37 -0.73
CA VAL A 62 5.16 -15.30 -0.41
C VAL A 62 4.45 -14.27 -1.30
N ALA A 63 3.22 -14.57 -1.70
CA ALA A 63 2.33 -13.64 -2.41
C ALA A 63 0.87 -13.85 -2.00
N LEU A 64 0.04 -12.80 -2.15
CA LEU A 64 -1.34 -12.74 -1.66
C LEU A 64 -2.23 -11.99 -2.66
N SER A 65 -3.41 -12.56 -2.97
CA SER A 65 -4.49 -11.90 -3.71
C SER A 65 -5.85 -12.37 -3.18
N GLY A 66 -6.55 -11.46 -2.51
CA GLY A 66 -7.84 -11.65 -1.84
C GLY A 66 -7.80 -12.74 -0.76
N ASP A 67 -8.39 -13.88 -1.11
CA ASP A 67 -8.49 -15.09 -0.27
C ASP A 67 -7.52 -16.20 -0.74
N THR A 68 -6.57 -15.90 -1.62
CA THR A 68 -5.57 -16.86 -2.14
C THR A 68 -4.16 -16.38 -1.83
N ALA A 69 -3.34 -17.25 -1.26
CA ALA A 69 -1.93 -17.00 -1.01
C ALA A 69 -1.07 -18.11 -1.64
N ILE A 70 0.16 -17.78 -2.01
CA ILE A 70 1.13 -18.74 -2.55
C ILE A 70 2.42 -18.61 -1.76
N VAL A 71 2.98 -19.75 -1.36
CA VAL A 71 4.25 -19.84 -0.65
C VAL A 71 5.23 -20.71 -1.44
N GLY A 72 6.42 -20.21 -1.73
CA GLY A 72 7.48 -20.93 -2.44
C GLY A 72 8.38 -21.75 -1.52
N ALA A 73 8.85 -22.89 -2.03
CA ALA A 73 9.88 -23.76 -1.44
C ALA A 73 10.85 -24.17 -2.57
N PRO A 74 11.90 -23.37 -2.86
CA PRO A 74 12.71 -23.53 -4.06
C PRO A 74 13.53 -24.81 -4.11
N ASP A 75 13.84 -25.41 -2.97
CA ASP A 75 14.74 -26.56 -2.90
C ASP A 75 13.99 -27.90 -2.71
N GLU A 76 12.66 -27.88 -2.85
CA GLU A 76 11.79 -29.06 -2.75
C GLU A 76 12.06 -30.17 -3.79
N ASP A 77 12.01 -31.43 -3.34
CA ASP A 77 12.59 -32.58 -4.04
C ASP A 77 11.64 -33.42 -4.94
N THR A 78 10.33 -33.13 -5.03
CA THR A 78 9.34 -33.95 -5.78
C THR A 78 9.70 -34.17 -7.25
N LYS A 79 10.44 -33.24 -7.87
CA LYS A 79 10.92 -33.34 -9.26
C LYS A 79 12.42 -33.65 -9.38
N GLY A 80 13.04 -34.05 -8.27
CA GLY A 80 14.48 -34.29 -8.10
C GLY A 80 15.14 -33.19 -7.27
N THR A 81 16.34 -33.48 -6.75
CA THR A 81 17.10 -32.61 -5.82
C THR A 81 17.06 -31.13 -6.18
N ASP A 82 16.57 -30.27 -5.28
CA ASP A 82 16.47 -28.81 -5.45
C ASP A 82 15.63 -28.37 -6.69
N ALA A 83 14.58 -29.13 -7.04
CA ALA A 83 13.74 -28.80 -8.19
C ALA A 83 12.75 -27.66 -7.90
N GLY A 84 12.18 -27.69 -6.70
CA GLY A 84 11.31 -26.68 -6.13
C GLY A 84 9.81 -26.87 -6.37
N ALA A 85 9.04 -26.33 -5.42
CA ALA A 85 7.58 -26.30 -5.40
C ALA A 85 7.04 -24.92 -4.99
N ALA A 86 5.75 -24.71 -5.24
CA ALA A 86 4.99 -23.61 -4.66
C ALA A 86 3.63 -24.14 -4.17
N TYR A 87 3.18 -23.65 -3.03
CA TYR A 87 2.02 -24.18 -2.32
C TYR A 87 0.93 -23.11 -2.26
N VAL A 88 -0.27 -23.45 -2.75
CA VAL A 88 -1.43 -22.56 -2.71
C VAL A 88 -2.21 -22.81 -1.42
N PHE A 89 -2.48 -21.72 -0.70
CA PHE A 89 -3.35 -21.68 0.47
C PHE A 89 -4.54 -20.77 0.20
N VAL A 90 -5.67 -21.08 0.84
CA VAL A 90 -6.93 -20.36 0.67
C VAL A 90 -7.56 -20.01 2.01
N ARG A 91 -8.12 -18.80 2.11
CA ARG A 91 -8.82 -18.36 3.32
C ARG A 91 -10.17 -19.08 3.40
N THR A 92 -10.41 -19.78 4.51
CA THR A 92 -11.68 -20.46 4.79
C THR A 92 -12.12 -20.19 6.22
N ASN A 93 -13.34 -19.68 6.40
CA ASN A 93 -13.93 -19.37 7.72
C ASN A 93 -13.04 -18.50 8.65
N GLY A 94 -12.20 -17.62 8.09
CA GLY A 94 -11.27 -16.76 8.83
C GLY A 94 -9.89 -17.37 9.12
N GLY A 95 -9.70 -18.68 8.89
CA GLY A 95 -8.38 -19.32 8.87
C GLY A 95 -7.86 -19.52 7.44
N TRP A 96 -6.71 -20.18 7.30
CA TRP A 96 -6.12 -20.55 6.02
C TRP A 96 -5.97 -22.08 5.91
N ALA A 97 -6.19 -22.62 4.71
CA ALA A 97 -6.10 -24.05 4.43
C ALA A 97 -5.30 -24.29 3.15
N PHE A 98 -4.50 -25.36 3.13
CA PHE A 98 -3.81 -25.80 1.92
C PHE A 98 -4.81 -26.27 0.85
N GLU A 99 -4.64 -25.79 -0.38
CA GLU A 99 -5.42 -26.21 -1.55
C GLU A 99 -4.62 -27.14 -2.47
N GLN A 100 -3.42 -26.73 -2.90
CA GLN A 100 -2.68 -27.46 -3.93
C GLN A 100 -1.16 -27.17 -3.93
N LYS A 101 -0.35 -28.22 -4.14
CA LYS A 101 1.08 -28.12 -4.47
C LYS A 101 1.26 -27.97 -5.98
N LEU A 102 1.98 -26.93 -6.38
CA LEU A 102 2.35 -26.62 -7.75
C LEU A 102 3.80 -27.04 -7.97
N VAL A 103 4.05 -27.68 -9.11
CA VAL A 103 5.38 -28.11 -9.56
C VAL A 103 5.46 -27.92 -11.07
N ALA A 104 6.65 -27.60 -11.60
CA ALA A 104 6.87 -27.53 -13.04
C ALA A 104 6.60 -28.88 -13.71
N SER A 105 5.88 -28.88 -14.84
CA SER A 105 5.61 -30.07 -15.64
C SER A 105 6.87 -30.68 -16.26
N ASP A 106 7.87 -29.84 -16.56
CA ASP A 106 9.23 -30.21 -16.95
C ASP A 106 10.27 -29.84 -15.87
N GLY A 107 9.87 -29.89 -14.59
CA GLY A 107 10.77 -29.77 -13.45
C GLY A 107 11.85 -30.87 -13.44
N GLY A 108 12.98 -30.55 -12.81
CA GLY A 108 14.16 -31.40 -12.69
C GLY A 108 15.12 -30.85 -11.63
N PRO A 109 16.27 -31.49 -11.38
CA PRO A 109 17.16 -31.07 -10.30
C PRO A 109 17.78 -29.67 -10.48
N GLY A 110 17.95 -28.94 -9.38
CA GLY A 110 18.60 -27.63 -9.34
C GLY A 110 17.87 -26.56 -10.17
N LYS A 111 16.54 -26.56 -10.15
CA LYS A 111 15.69 -25.66 -10.97
C LYS A 111 15.06 -24.53 -10.17
N TRP A 112 15.00 -24.62 -8.84
CA TRP A 112 14.56 -23.55 -7.94
C TRP A 112 13.17 -22.99 -8.30
N PHE A 113 12.23 -23.87 -8.66
CA PHE A 113 10.83 -23.48 -8.87
C PHE A 113 10.22 -23.03 -7.55
N GLY A 114 9.63 -21.84 -7.48
CA GLY A 114 9.15 -21.27 -6.21
C GLY A 114 10.15 -20.29 -5.56
N HIS A 115 11.29 -20.02 -6.20
CA HIS A 115 12.19 -18.94 -5.78
C HIS A 115 11.50 -17.56 -5.74
N ALA A 116 10.53 -17.34 -6.63
CA ALA A 116 9.65 -16.17 -6.57
C ALA A 116 8.24 -16.58 -7.01
N VAL A 117 7.22 -16.01 -6.37
CA VAL A 117 5.81 -16.27 -6.66
C VAL A 117 5.04 -14.96 -6.74
N ASP A 118 4.00 -14.91 -7.56
CA ASP A 118 2.98 -13.86 -7.50
C ASP A 118 1.61 -14.39 -7.96
N VAL A 119 0.52 -13.72 -7.57
CA VAL A 119 -0.86 -14.14 -7.84
C VAL A 119 -1.78 -12.94 -8.05
N ASP A 120 -2.63 -13.01 -9.07
CA ASP A 120 -3.67 -12.02 -9.38
C ASP A 120 -4.98 -12.80 -9.65
N GLY A 121 -5.81 -12.89 -8.62
CA GLY A 121 -7.05 -13.68 -8.64
C GLY A 121 -6.83 -15.16 -8.97
N ASP A 122 -7.31 -15.58 -10.15
CA ASP A 122 -7.23 -16.97 -10.64
C ASP A 122 -5.98 -17.25 -11.49
N VAL A 123 -5.02 -16.31 -11.58
CA VAL A 123 -3.74 -16.49 -12.30
C VAL A 123 -2.57 -16.40 -11.32
N ALA A 124 -1.68 -17.38 -11.38
CA ALA A 124 -0.49 -17.45 -10.55
C ALA A 124 0.76 -17.59 -11.43
N VAL A 125 1.86 -17.00 -11.00
CA VAL A 125 3.16 -17.08 -11.68
C VAL A 125 4.23 -17.55 -10.70
N VAL A 126 5.06 -18.47 -11.17
CA VAL A 126 6.13 -19.07 -10.35
C VAL A 126 7.45 -19.02 -11.12
N GLY A 127 8.42 -18.32 -10.54
CA GLY A 127 9.78 -18.21 -11.02
C GLY A 127 10.60 -19.48 -10.82
N SER A 128 11.47 -19.77 -11.78
CA SER A 128 12.46 -20.84 -11.75
C SER A 128 13.73 -20.31 -12.44
N PRO A 129 14.60 -19.56 -11.71
CA PRO A 129 15.75 -18.88 -12.30
C PRO A 129 16.81 -19.82 -12.86
N ARG A 130 16.82 -21.11 -12.48
CA ARG A 130 17.69 -22.14 -13.08
C ARG A 130 16.96 -23.02 -14.11
N GLY A 131 15.70 -22.70 -14.40
CA GLY A 131 14.89 -23.30 -15.45
C GLY A 131 15.50 -23.20 -16.84
N ASP A 132 15.29 -24.23 -17.65
CA ASP A 132 15.73 -24.24 -19.05
C ASP A 132 14.64 -23.57 -19.91
N GLY A 133 14.95 -22.37 -20.41
CA GLY A 133 14.07 -21.56 -21.26
C GLY A 133 14.46 -21.68 -22.72
N GLY A 134 14.91 -20.57 -23.32
CA GLY A 134 15.54 -20.58 -24.65
C GLY A 134 16.93 -21.22 -24.65
N ALA A 135 17.58 -21.28 -23.47
CA ALA A 135 18.87 -21.90 -23.25
C ALA A 135 18.93 -22.57 -21.86
N PRO A 136 19.90 -23.48 -21.60
CA PRO A 136 20.04 -24.14 -20.31
C PRO A 136 20.28 -23.14 -19.17
N ALA A 137 19.49 -23.23 -18.10
CA ALA A 137 19.51 -22.29 -16.98
C ALA A 137 19.44 -20.78 -17.38
N SER A 138 18.72 -20.45 -18.45
CA SER A 138 18.40 -19.04 -18.79
C SER A 138 17.36 -18.43 -17.85
N GLY A 139 16.72 -19.26 -17.03
CA GLY A 139 15.58 -18.89 -16.21
C GLY A 139 14.26 -18.86 -16.98
N VAL A 140 13.19 -19.17 -16.28
CA VAL A 140 11.81 -19.28 -16.79
C VAL A 140 10.81 -18.84 -15.72
N VAL A 141 9.60 -18.49 -16.16
CA VAL A 141 8.43 -18.33 -15.27
C VAL A 141 7.32 -19.25 -15.77
N TYR A 142 6.67 -19.96 -14.87
CA TYR A 142 5.52 -20.82 -15.16
C TYR A 142 4.23 -20.09 -14.80
N VAL A 143 3.26 -20.11 -15.71
CA VAL A 143 1.94 -19.51 -15.52
C VAL A 143 0.95 -20.63 -15.21
N PHE A 144 0.27 -20.53 -14.08
CA PHE A 144 -0.83 -21.39 -13.67
C PHE A 144 -2.14 -20.60 -13.72
N ALA A 145 -3.21 -21.27 -14.14
CA ALA A 145 -4.56 -20.73 -14.03
C ALA A 145 -5.43 -21.69 -13.21
N ARG A 146 -6.27 -21.10 -12.36
CA ARG A 146 -7.27 -21.79 -11.56
C ARG A 146 -8.55 -21.94 -12.37
N THR A 147 -9.20 -23.09 -12.28
CA THR A 147 -10.53 -23.30 -12.86
C THR A 147 -11.27 -24.33 -12.02
N ASN A 148 -12.43 -23.96 -11.48
CA ASN A 148 -13.22 -24.78 -10.55
C ASN A 148 -12.42 -25.28 -9.33
N GLY A 149 -11.56 -24.42 -8.76
CA GLY A 149 -10.73 -24.76 -7.59
C GLY A 149 -9.52 -25.67 -7.89
N VAL A 150 -9.12 -25.82 -9.16
CA VAL A 150 -7.93 -26.60 -9.56
C VAL A 150 -6.97 -25.71 -10.32
N TRP A 151 -5.72 -25.65 -9.87
CA TRP A 151 -4.64 -24.95 -10.56
C TRP A 151 -3.99 -25.85 -11.61
N THR A 152 -3.80 -25.30 -12.81
CA THR A 152 -3.21 -26.01 -13.95
C THR A 152 -2.14 -25.15 -14.61
N GLN A 153 -0.96 -25.73 -14.88
CA GLN A 153 0.08 -25.04 -15.62
C GLN A 153 -0.42 -24.78 -17.05
N GLN A 154 -0.67 -23.52 -17.39
CA GLN A 154 -1.12 -23.09 -18.72
C GLN A 154 0.08 -22.83 -19.65
N GLN A 155 1.15 -22.25 -19.11
CA GLN A 155 2.26 -21.78 -19.94
C GLN A 155 3.60 -21.86 -19.19
N LYS A 156 4.67 -21.94 -19.98
CA LYS A 156 6.04 -21.66 -19.59
C LYS A 156 6.53 -20.48 -20.42
N VAL A 157 6.95 -19.38 -19.78
CA VAL A 157 7.45 -18.16 -20.45
C VAL A 157 8.94 -17.97 -20.16
N PHE A 158 9.65 -17.42 -21.13
CA PHE A 158 11.07 -17.14 -21.07
C PHE A 158 11.43 -16.03 -22.07
N GLY A 159 12.56 -15.36 -21.85
CA GLY A 159 13.09 -14.35 -22.77
C GLY A 159 13.46 -14.96 -24.12
N SER A 160 12.97 -14.37 -25.21
CA SER A 160 13.25 -14.84 -26.57
C SER A 160 14.73 -14.74 -27.00
N ASP A 161 15.54 -14.00 -26.24
CA ASP A 161 16.99 -13.83 -26.41
C ASP A 161 17.81 -14.42 -25.24
N GLY A 162 17.18 -15.20 -24.35
CA GLY A 162 17.81 -15.75 -23.15
C GLY A 162 18.98 -16.68 -23.44
N LYS A 163 20.09 -16.46 -22.73
CA LYS A 163 21.36 -17.18 -22.80
C LYS A 163 21.56 -18.06 -21.56
N PRO A 164 22.53 -18.99 -21.56
CA PRO A 164 22.80 -19.81 -20.39
C PRO A 164 23.24 -18.94 -19.20
N GLY A 165 22.49 -18.97 -18.12
CA GLY A 165 22.82 -18.26 -16.89
C GLY A 165 22.11 -16.92 -16.67
N ASP A 166 21.27 -16.42 -17.57
CA ASP A 166 20.59 -15.10 -17.45
C ASP A 166 19.54 -14.97 -16.29
N THR A 167 19.25 -16.07 -15.58
CA THR A 167 18.32 -16.19 -14.42
C THR A 167 16.96 -15.49 -14.48
N MET A 168 16.33 -15.39 -15.67
CA MET A 168 14.99 -14.81 -15.79
C MET A 168 13.97 -15.51 -14.87
N GLY A 169 13.19 -14.74 -14.11
CA GLY A 169 12.28 -15.27 -13.10
C GLY A 169 12.88 -15.41 -11.70
N GLN A 170 14.06 -14.83 -11.44
CA GLN A 170 14.59 -14.68 -10.08
C GLN A 170 13.66 -13.80 -9.21
N ALA A 171 13.02 -12.81 -9.83
CA ALA A 171 11.92 -12.03 -9.26
C ALA A 171 10.77 -11.94 -10.28
N VAL A 172 9.52 -11.91 -9.80
CA VAL A 172 8.31 -11.81 -10.64
C VAL A 172 7.32 -10.80 -10.05
N ALA A 173 6.49 -10.21 -10.90
CA ALA A 173 5.31 -9.43 -10.49
C ALA A 173 4.19 -9.55 -11.54
N LEU A 174 2.93 -9.64 -11.11
CA LEU A 174 1.75 -9.89 -11.94
C LEU A 174 0.59 -8.98 -11.51
N VAL A 175 0.12 -8.12 -12.43
CA VAL A 175 -1.07 -7.28 -12.20
C VAL A 175 -1.82 -7.08 -13.52
N GLY A 176 -3.12 -7.36 -13.54
CA GLY A 176 -4.04 -7.01 -14.63
C GLY A 176 -3.63 -7.61 -15.98
N GLY A 177 -3.15 -8.85 -15.99
CA GLY A 177 -2.65 -9.52 -17.20
C GLY A 177 -1.29 -9.03 -17.70
N THR A 178 -0.57 -8.21 -16.92
CA THR A 178 0.83 -7.86 -17.18
C THR A 178 1.73 -8.64 -16.23
N LEU A 179 2.65 -9.43 -16.79
CA LEU A 179 3.68 -10.18 -16.05
C LEU A 179 5.04 -9.53 -16.29
N VAL A 180 5.78 -9.29 -15.21
CA VAL A 180 7.14 -8.78 -15.21
C VAL A 180 8.06 -9.83 -14.59
N ALA A 181 9.19 -10.11 -15.23
CA ALA A 181 10.20 -11.04 -14.74
C ALA A 181 11.59 -10.39 -14.74
N GLY A 182 12.26 -10.41 -13.60
CA GLY A 182 13.65 -9.97 -13.45
C GLY A 182 14.64 -11.03 -13.92
N ALA A 183 15.74 -10.59 -14.53
CA ALA A 183 16.83 -11.41 -15.06
C ALA A 183 18.18 -10.73 -14.72
N PRO A 184 18.60 -10.72 -13.44
CA PRO A 184 19.71 -9.89 -12.96
C PRO A 184 21.08 -10.28 -13.52
N THR A 185 21.27 -11.52 -13.97
CA THR A 185 22.53 -11.99 -14.56
C THR A 185 22.54 -11.89 -16.10
N GLU A 186 21.67 -11.06 -16.69
CA GLU A 186 21.62 -10.88 -18.14
C GLU A 186 22.73 -9.96 -18.67
N ASP A 187 23.46 -10.44 -19.68
CA ASP A 187 24.73 -9.87 -20.12
C ASP A 187 24.69 -8.73 -21.18
N THR A 188 23.52 -8.22 -21.62
CA THR A 188 23.46 -7.34 -22.81
C THR A 188 24.21 -6.01 -22.64
N LYS A 189 24.33 -5.52 -21.39
CA LYS A 189 25.00 -4.25 -21.06
C LYS A 189 26.40 -4.41 -20.45
N GLY A 190 26.79 -5.64 -20.13
CA GLY A 190 27.94 -5.99 -19.31
C GLY A 190 27.64 -7.28 -18.56
N VAL A 191 28.67 -7.96 -18.03
CA VAL A 191 28.47 -9.20 -17.26
C VAL A 191 27.59 -8.91 -16.05
N ASP A 192 26.51 -9.67 -15.85
CA ASP A 192 25.55 -9.47 -14.76
C ASP A 192 24.99 -8.03 -14.67
N ALA A 193 24.81 -7.36 -15.82
CA ALA A 193 24.21 -6.03 -15.85
C ALA A 193 22.69 -6.05 -15.58
N GLY A 194 22.05 -7.15 -15.98
CA GLY A 194 20.67 -7.44 -15.70
C GLY A 194 19.66 -6.82 -16.66
N ALA A 195 18.49 -7.43 -16.72
CA ALA A 195 17.37 -7.03 -17.54
C ALA A 195 16.03 -7.30 -16.84
N VAL A 196 14.99 -6.63 -17.33
CA VAL A 196 13.60 -6.90 -16.94
C VAL A 196 12.77 -7.23 -18.19
N TYR A 197 12.05 -8.34 -18.13
CA TYR A 197 11.21 -8.83 -19.22
C TYR A 197 9.75 -8.55 -18.91
N VAL A 198 9.04 -7.90 -19.82
CA VAL A 198 7.60 -7.63 -19.71
C VAL A 198 6.84 -8.50 -20.70
N PHE A 199 5.86 -9.24 -20.18
CA PHE A 199 4.94 -10.07 -20.91
C PHE A 199 3.52 -9.53 -20.72
N GLY A 200 2.74 -9.48 -21.79
CA GLY A 200 1.31 -9.15 -21.72
C GLY A 200 0.46 -10.35 -22.12
N GLU A 201 -0.62 -10.56 -21.38
CA GLU A 201 -1.65 -11.55 -21.68
C GLU A 201 -2.50 -11.11 -22.88
N ASN A 202 -2.80 -12.05 -23.77
CA ASN A 202 -3.69 -11.85 -24.89
C ASN A 202 -4.43 -13.16 -25.21
N GLY A 203 -5.65 -13.30 -24.70
CA GLY A 203 -6.50 -14.47 -24.96
C GLY A 203 -6.04 -15.71 -24.21
N GLY A 204 -5.62 -15.56 -22.95
CA GLY A 204 -5.14 -16.62 -22.07
C GLY A 204 -3.66 -16.98 -22.23
N ALA A 205 -2.91 -16.26 -23.07
CA ALA A 205 -1.48 -16.51 -23.32
C ALA A 205 -0.64 -15.25 -23.11
N PHE A 206 0.41 -15.37 -22.31
CA PHE A 206 1.40 -14.32 -22.07
C PHE A 206 2.43 -14.29 -23.21
N THR A 207 2.70 -13.11 -23.75
CA THR A 207 3.66 -12.92 -24.85
C THR A 207 4.65 -11.79 -24.51
N GLN A 208 5.94 -11.99 -24.80
CA GLN A 208 6.97 -11.00 -24.49
C GLN A 208 6.71 -9.72 -25.31
N GLN A 209 6.38 -8.64 -24.62
CA GLN A 209 6.22 -7.31 -25.23
C GLN A 209 7.55 -6.56 -25.28
N LYS A 210 8.38 -6.70 -24.23
CA LYS A 210 9.58 -5.89 -24.07
C LYS A 210 10.67 -6.59 -23.26
N LYS A 211 11.93 -6.35 -23.65
CA LYS A 211 13.09 -6.40 -22.76
C LYS A 211 13.48 -4.97 -22.40
N ILE A 212 13.57 -4.70 -21.11
CA ILE A 212 13.94 -3.43 -20.51
C ILE A 212 15.36 -3.56 -19.96
N LEU A 213 16.17 -2.53 -20.19
CA LEU A 213 17.54 -2.39 -19.73
C LEU A 213 17.67 -0.98 -19.16
N ALA A 214 18.49 -0.79 -18.12
CA ALA A 214 18.86 0.55 -17.65
C ALA A 214 19.61 1.29 -18.77
N ALA A 215 19.30 2.58 -18.94
CA ALA A 215 19.96 3.41 -19.95
C ALA A 215 21.47 3.49 -19.72
N ASP A 216 21.83 3.62 -18.46
CA ASP A 216 23.14 3.70 -17.81
C ASP A 216 23.72 2.34 -17.39
N GLY A 217 22.99 1.23 -17.58
CA GLY A 217 23.37 -0.09 -17.08
C GLY A 217 24.77 -0.56 -17.52
N GLN A 218 25.52 -1.09 -16.56
CA GLN A 218 26.91 -1.57 -16.59
C GLN A 218 27.04 -2.97 -15.97
N ALA A 219 28.24 -3.56 -16.02
CA ALA A 219 28.49 -4.90 -15.49
C ALA A 219 28.45 -4.90 -13.95
N GLY A 220 27.69 -5.82 -13.35
CA GLY A 220 27.51 -5.94 -11.90
C GLY A 220 26.24 -5.30 -11.32
N ASP A 221 25.63 -4.36 -12.05
CA ASP A 221 24.43 -3.61 -11.62
C ASP A 221 23.27 -4.51 -11.17
N ARG A 222 23.12 -5.67 -11.82
CA ARG A 222 22.09 -6.69 -11.54
C ARG A 222 20.64 -6.16 -11.59
N LEU A 223 20.32 -5.37 -12.63
CA LEU A 223 18.95 -4.87 -12.83
C LEU A 223 17.94 -6.02 -12.92
N GLY A 224 16.87 -5.94 -12.13
CA GLY A 224 15.85 -6.99 -12.03
C GLY A 224 16.14 -8.02 -10.94
N ALA A 225 17.09 -7.76 -10.02
CA ALA A 225 17.26 -8.57 -8.82
C ALA A 225 15.97 -8.59 -7.96
N SER A 226 15.23 -7.49 -7.97
CA SER A 226 13.86 -7.37 -7.48
C SER A 226 13.00 -6.59 -8.48
N VAL A 227 11.69 -6.87 -8.52
CA VAL A 227 10.73 -6.16 -9.39
C VAL A 227 9.42 -5.92 -8.66
N GLY A 228 8.72 -4.84 -8.99
CA GLY A 228 7.36 -4.55 -8.54
C GLY A 228 6.56 -3.88 -9.65
N LEU A 229 5.24 -4.06 -9.64
CA LEU A 229 4.34 -3.65 -10.73
C LEU A 229 3.10 -2.94 -10.18
N SER A 230 2.77 -1.78 -10.75
CA SER A 230 1.54 -1.03 -10.49
C SER A 230 0.97 -0.52 -11.82
N GLY A 231 -0.05 -1.20 -12.32
CA GLY A 231 -0.67 -0.93 -13.63
C GLY A 231 0.34 -1.06 -14.77
N GLN A 232 0.78 0.06 -15.35
CA GLN A 232 1.86 0.11 -16.37
C GLN A 232 3.15 0.75 -15.84
N THR A 233 3.31 0.88 -14.52
CA THR A 233 4.57 1.32 -13.89
C THR A 233 5.29 0.11 -13.30
N VAL A 234 6.53 -0.10 -13.73
CA VAL A 234 7.44 -1.11 -13.17
C VAL A 234 8.50 -0.40 -12.34
N ILE A 235 8.76 -0.89 -11.13
CA ILE A 235 9.99 -0.62 -10.40
C ILE A 235 10.89 -1.86 -10.47
N ALA A 236 12.19 -1.66 -10.64
CA ALA A 236 13.16 -2.75 -10.67
C ALA A 236 14.44 -2.36 -9.92
N GLY A 237 14.88 -3.22 -9.01
CA GLY A 237 16.10 -3.05 -8.24
C GLY A 237 17.36 -3.43 -9.04
N ALA A 238 18.46 -2.74 -8.74
CA ALA A 238 19.80 -2.96 -9.28
C ALA A 238 20.82 -2.79 -8.13
N PRO A 239 20.92 -3.76 -7.21
CA PRO A 239 21.65 -3.60 -5.95
C PRO A 239 23.18 -3.54 -6.10
N GLY A 240 23.74 -3.86 -7.27
CA GLY A 240 25.17 -3.73 -7.56
C GLY A 240 25.55 -2.47 -8.32
N GLU A 241 24.66 -1.48 -8.40
CA GLU A 241 24.89 -0.26 -9.15
C GLU A 241 25.82 0.72 -8.40
N ASP A 242 26.74 1.35 -9.12
CA ASP A 242 27.93 2.00 -8.56
C ASP A 242 27.87 3.55 -8.43
N ASP A 243 26.88 4.25 -8.97
CA ASP A 243 26.86 5.73 -9.04
C ASP A 243 26.93 6.42 -7.66
N ALA A 244 26.40 5.79 -6.60
CA ALA A 244 26.45 6.28 -5.22
C ALA A 244 27.65 5.75 -4.40
N GLY A 245 28.44 4.84 -4.98
CA GLY A 245 29.50 4.06 -4.32
C GLY A 245 29.47 2.61 -4.79
N SER A 246 30.59 1.89 -4.66
CA SER A 246 30.71 0.49 -5.13
C SER A 246 29.62 -0.39 -4.51
N ASP A 247 28.77 -1.04 -5.32
CA ASP A 247 27.61 -1.81 -4.86
C ASP A 247 26.69 -1.04 -3.87
N ALA A 248 26.58 0.28 -4.00
CA ALA A 248 25.66 1.09 -3.20
C ALA A 248 24.20 0.86 -3.61
N GLY A 249 23.99 0.58 -4.91
CA GLY A 249 22.72 0.14 -5.46
C GLY A 249 21.78 1.25 -5.93
N ALA A 250 20.90 0.90 -6.86
CA ALA A 250 19.88 1.76 -7.43
C ALA A 250 18.53 1.03 -7.59
N ALA A 251 17.47 1.80 -7.81
CA ALA A 251 16.19 1.27 -8.29
C ALA A 251 15.64 2.13 -9.43
N TYR A 252 15.05 1.49 -10.43
CA TYR A 252 14.66 2.12 -11.68
C TYR A 252 13.15 2.03 -11.89
N VAL A 253 12.52 3.18 -12.17
CA VAL A 253 11.10 3.23 -12.54
C VAL A 253 10.98 3.31 -14.05
N PHE A 254 10.28 2.35 -14.64
CA PHE A 254 9.91 2.30 -16.04
C PHE A 254 8.40 2.45 -16.21
N VAL A 255 7.97 3.20 -17.20
CA VAL A 255 6.54 3.39 -17.51
C VAL A 255 6.24 2.89 -18.91
N GLY A 256 5.19 2.07 -19.00
CA GLY A 256 4.63 1.52 -20.22
C GLY A 256 3.53 2.40 -20.81
N ALA A 257 3.38 2.30 -22.12
CA ALA A 257 2.25 2.77 -22.90
C ALA A 257 2.03 1.79 -24.06
N GLY A 258 1.44 0.63 -23.73
CA GLY A 258 1.41 -0.53 -24.63
C GLY A 258 2.82 -1.07 -24.93
N PRO A 259 3.26 -1.19 -26.20
CA PRO A 259 4.59 -1.74 -26.52
C PRO A 259 5.75 -0.78 -26.23
N VAL A 260 5.47 0.49 -25.92
CA VAL A 260 6.49 1.51 -25.63
C VAL A 260 6.76 1.55 -24.14
N TRP A 261 8.02 1.40 -23.75
CA TRP A 261 8.49 1.48 -22.38
C TRP A 261 9.65 2.48 -22.29
N SER A 262 9.64 3.34 -21.29
CA SER A 262 10.71 4.31 -21.02
C SER A 262 11.09 4.35 -19.55
N GLN A 263 12.38 4.60 -19.28
CA GLN A 263 12.89 4.88 -17.93
C GLN A 263 12.42 6.27 -17.51
N GLN A 264 11.57 6.35 -16.50
CA GLN A 264 11.07 7.61 -15.93
C GLN A 264 12.02 8.16 -14.87
N LYS A 265 12.64 7.28 -14.07
CA LYS A 265 13.44 7.67 -12.90
C LYS A 265 14.49 6.61 -12.55
N LYS A 266 15.65 7.07 -12.05
CA LYS A 266 16.59 6.31 -11.21
C LYS A 266 16.48 6.86 -9.79
N PHE A 267 16.35 5.96 -8.83
CA PHE A 267 16.48 6.19 -7.39
C PHE A 267 17.86 5.71 -6.95
N VAL A 268 18.49 6.51 -6.09
CA VAL A 268 19.69 6.19 -5.32
C VAL A 268 19.44 6.73 -3.92
N ALA A 269 19.96 6.07 -2.89
CA ALA A 269 19.90 6.60 -1.52
C ALA A 269 20.73 7.90 -1.42
N ALA A 270 20.18 8.95 -0.80
CA ALA A 270 20.86 10.24 -0.69
C ALA A 270 22.05 10.21 0.29
N ASP A 271 22.02 9.24 1.21
CA ASP A 271 23.03 8.86 2.19
C ASP A 271 23.67 7.49 1.88
N GLY A 272 23.45 6.99 0.66
CA GLY A 272 23.96 5.69 0.20
C GLY A 272 25.49 5.61 0.23
N GLN A 273 25.99 4.48 0.70
CA GLN A 273 27.40 4.15 0.83
C GLN A 273 27.71 2.84 0.09
N ALA A 274 29.01 2.60 -0.12
CA ALA A 274 29.46 1.38 -0.80
C ALA A 274 29.05 0.13 -0.02
N GLY A 275 28.37 -0.79 -0.70
CA GLY A 275 27.86 -2.04 -0.13
C GLY A 275 26.44 -1.98 0.45
N ASP A 276 25.79 -0.81 0.54
CA ASP A 276 24.44 -0.67 1.13
C ASP A 276 23.35 -1.49 0.39
N ALA A 277 23.62 -1.89 -0.87
CA ALA A 277 22.76 -2.74 -1.70
C ALA A 277 21.31 -2.23 -1.88
N PHE A 278 21.14 -0.92 -2.05
CA PHE A 278 19.86 -0.28 -2.32
C PHE A 278 19.20 -0.85 -3.59
N GLY A 279 17.94 -1.26 -3.51
CA GLY A 279 17.27 -1.99 -4.60
C GLY A 279 17.32 -3.51 -4.42
N SER A 280 17.81 -4.04 -3.31
CA SER A 280 17.71 -5.48 -3.01
C SER A 280 16.25 -5.96 -2.97
N ALA A 281 15.33 -5.12 -2.47
CA ALA A 281 13.89 -5.30 -2.57
C ALA A 281 13.20 -3.99 -2.99
N VAL A 282 12.09 -4.11 -3.72
CA VAL A 282 11.29 -2.97 -4.21
C VAL A 282 9.81 -3.31 -4.16
N ALA A 283 8.96 -2.33 -3.85
CA ALA A 283 7.51 -2.45 -3.97
C ALA A 283 6.91 -1.13 -4.49
N ILE A 284 5.74 -1.21 -5.14
CA ILE A 284 5.06 -0.03 -5.72
C ILE A 284 3.54 -0.23 -5.71
N GLU A 285 2.80 0.79 -5.26
CA GLU A 285 1.34 0.85 -5.35
C GLU A 285 0.94 2.26 -5.83
N GLY A 286 0.23 2.34 -6.95
CA GLY A 286 -0.18 3.61 -7.56
C GLY A 286 0.98 4.57 -7.83
N ASP A 287 1.08 5.59 -6.98
CA ASP A 287 2.08 6.66 -7.00
C ASP A 287 3.10 6.57 -5.84
N ALA A 288 3.04 5.55 -4.98
CA ALA A 288 3.98 5.32 -3.89
C ALA A 288 4.92 4.14 -4.22
N ALA A 289 6.21 4.27 -3.91
CA ALA A 289 7.21 3.23 -4.10
C ALA A 289 8.17 3.15 -2.91
N ILE A 290 8.54 1.94 -2.51
CA ILE A 290 9.47 1.67 -1.42
C ILE A 290 10.65 0.87 -1.96
N VAL A 291 11.85 1.18 -1.48
CA VAL A 291 13.10 0.50 -1.86
C VAL A 291 13.90 0.13 -0.61
N GLY A 292 14.25 -1.15 -0.48
CA GLY A 292 15.08 -1.68 0.60
C GLY A 292 16.58 -1.60 0.29
N ALA A 293 17.38 -1.38 1.34
CA ALA A 293 18.84 -1.39 1.35
C ALA A 293 19.29 -2.16 2.60
N PRO A 294 19.24 -3.50 2.58
CA PRO A 294 19.42 -4.34 3.78
C PRO A 294 20.82 -4.26 4.39
N LEU A 295 21.83 -3.85 3.63
CA LEU A 295 23.20 -3.68 4.12
C LEU A 295 23.52 -2.23 4.49
N ALA A 296 22.51 -1.35 4.49
CA ALA A 296 22.71 0.04 4.87
C ALA A 296 23.12 0.17 6.35
N ASN A 297 24.18 0.95 6.59
CA ASN A 297 24.73 1.20 7.92
C ASN A 297 23.90 2.26 8.69
N ALA A 298 22.61 1.99 8.87
CA ALA A 298 21.61 2.99 9.25
C ALA A 298 21.65 3.40 10.74
N VAL A 299 21.92 2.45 11.63
CA VAL A 299 22.07 2.64 13.10
C VAL A 299 23.29 1.90 13.64
N GLY A 300 23.50 0.67 13.14
CA GLY A 300 24.71 -0.13 13.31
C GLY A 300 25.22 -0.66 11.98
N SER A 301 26.22 -1.54 12.01
CA SER A 301 26.73 -2.21 10.81
C SER A 301 25.66 -3.11 10.21
N ASP A 302 25.41 -3.01 8.90
CA ASP A 302 24.47 -3.85 8.14
C ASP A 302 23.06 -3.97 8.77
N ALA A 303 22.64 -2.97 9.54
CA ALA A 303 21.33 -2.92 10.20
C ALA A 303 20.18 -2.86 9.18
N GLY A 304 20.43 -2.25 8.02
CA GLY A 304 19.48 -2.08 6.95
C GLY A 304 18.61 -0.82 7.06
N ALA A 305 17.97 -0.46 5.96
CA ALA A 305 16.99 0.62 5.87
C ALA A 305 16.05 0.38 4.69
N ALA A 306 14.90 1.06 4.70
CA ALA A 306 14.12 1.26 3.49
C ALA A 306 13.89 2.76 3.21
N TYR A 307 13.54 3.09 1.98
CA TYR A 307 13.36 4.46 1.50
C TYR A 307 12.06 4.57 0.75
N ALA A 308 11.25 5.56 1.12
CA ALA A 308 9.95 5.82 0.52
C ALA A 308 10.02 6.96 -0.50
N PHE A 309 9.30 6.78 -1.61
CA PHE A 309 9.20 7.73 -2.71
C PHE A 309 7.74 7.90 -3.14
N ALA A 310 7.36 9.13 -3.51
CA ALA A 310 6.04 9.44 -4.05
C ALA A 310 6.12 10.15 -5.41
N ARG A 311 5.17 9.88 -6.30
CA ARG A 311 5.02 10.49 -7.62
C ARG A 311 3.97 11.59 -7.60
N ALA A 312 4.37 12.80 -7.97
CA ALA A 312 3.47 13.91 -8.28
C ALA A 312 3.52 14.18 -9.80
N GLY A 313 2.53 13.68 -10.53
CA GLY A 313 2.49 13.77 -12.00
C GLY A 313 3.59 12.94 -12.65
N LEU A 314 4.65 13.60 -13.15
CA LEU A 314 5.82 12.93 -13.74
C LEU A 314 7.07 12.95 -12.84
N THR A 315 7.00 13.60 -11.67
CA THR A 315 8.14 13.79 -10.78
C THR A 315 8.04 12.88 -9.58
N TRP A 316 9.09 12.07 -9.36
CA TRP A 316 9.27 11.32 -8.13
C TRP A 316 10.17 12.07 -7.15
N ALA A 317 9.78 12.10 -5.88
CA ALA A 317 10.56 12.64 -4.76
C ALA A 317 10.63 11.61 -3.62
N ALA A 318 11.71 11.63 -2.83
CA ALA A 318 11.78 10.86 -1.59
C ALA A 318 10.87 11.50 -0.53
N THR A 319 10.10 10.67 0.19
CA THR A 319 9.20 11.10 1.27
C THR A 319 9.68 10.68 2.66
N GLY A 320 10.56 9.68 2.76
CA GLY A 320 11.15 9.30 4.04
C GLY A 320 12.24 8.23 3.93
N LYS A 321 13.02 8.08 5.00
CA LYS A 321 13.84 6.90 5.28
C LYS A 321 13.18 6.16 6.44
N LEU A 322 12.93 4.87 6.27
CA LEU A 322 12.25 4.00 7.23
C LEU A 322 13.31 3.21 8.00
N VAL A 323 13.45 3.54 9.28
CA VAL A 323 14.30 2.84 10.26
C VAL A 323 13.54 2.89 11.59
N PRO A 324 13.19 1.75 12.20
CA PRO A 324 12.49 1.69 13.47
C PRO A 324 13.46 2.01 14.63
N GLU A 325 12.93 2.52 15.74
CA GLU A 325 13.69 2.57 16.98
C GLU A 325 13.90 1.15 17.52
N GLY A 326 15.11 0.86 18.03
CA GLY A 326 15.46 -0.44 18.59
C GLY A 326 16.15 -1.41 17.63
N LEU A 327 16.19 -1.13 16.33
CA LEU A 327 16.91 -1.93 15.33
C LEU A 327 18.39 -2.13 15.72
N GLY A 328 18.86 -3.37 15.64
CA GLY A 328 20.20 -3.79 16.00
C GLY A 328 21.24 -3.58 14.89
N SER A 329 22.25 -4.43 14.88
CA SER A 329 23.30 -4.49 13.85
C SER A 329 23.24 -5.87 13.22
N ASP A 330 23.38 -5.93 11.90
CA ASP A 330 23.15 -7.11 11.05
C ASP A 330 21.69 -7.56 10.91
N ASP A 331 20.70 -6.89 11.53
CA ASP A 331 19.25 -7.19 11.42
C ASP A 331 18.70 -7.19 9.98
N ARG A 332 19.35 -6.45 9.07
CA ARG A 332 19.07 -6.35 7.62
C ARG A 332 17.64 -5.93 7.24
N LEU A 333 17.13 -4.88 7.89
CA LEU A 333 15.85 -4.25 7.54
C LEU A 333 15.79 -3.84 6.06
N GLY A 334 14.68 -4.17 5.40
CA GLY A 334 14.48 -3.91 3.97
C GLY A 334 15.02 -5.02 3.08
N THR A 335 15.26 -6.21 3.64
CA THR A 335 15.52 -7.45 2.88
C THR A 335 14.33 -7.79 1.98
N SER A 336 13.13 -7.60 2.51
CA SER A 336 11.86 -7.79 1.80
C SER A 336 10.93 -6.61 2.09
N VAL A 337 10.05 -6.30 1.13
CA VAL A 337 9.23 -5.08 1.14
C VAL A 337 7.90 -5.37 0.46
N ALA A 338 6.79 -5.02 1.10
CA ALA A 338 5.47 -4.93 0.46
C ALA A 338 4.74 -3.66 0.89
N ILE A 339 3.78 -3.19 0.08
CA ILE A 339 3.01 -1.96 0.31
C ILE A 339 1.54 -2.17 -0.07
N THR A 340 0.61 -1.72 0.77
CA THR A 340 -0.81 -1.60 0.42
C THR A 340 -1.47 -0.41 1.14
N LYS A 341 -2.20 0.43 0.40
CA LYS A 341 -3.00 1.57 0.87
C LYS A 341 -2.24 2.52 1.82
N GLY A 342 -0.96 2.79 1.52
CA GLY A 342 -0.10 3.64 2.34
C GLY A 342 0.48 2.97 3.61
N ARG A 343 0.24 1.67 3.81
CA ARG A 343 0.93 0.82 4.78
C ARG A 343 2.04 0.03 4.10
N VAL A 344 3.16 -0.13 4.78
CA VAL A 344 4.36 -0.82 4.29
C VAL A 344 4.80 -1.84 5.32
N ILE A 345 5.12 -3.04 4.88
CA ILE A 345 5.79 -4.05 5.71
C ILE A 345 7.22 -4.26 5.20
N LEU A 346 8.18 -4.26 6.13
CA LEU A 346 9.61 -4.41 5.87
C LEU A 346 10.14 -5.61 6.64
N GLY A 347 10.77 -6.56 5.95
CA GLY A 347 11.46 -7.67 6.60
C GLY A 347 12.85 -7.31 7.11
N ALA A 348 13.19 -7.81 8.30
CA ALA A 348 14.50 -7.75 8.94
C ALA A 348 14.87 -9.18 9.38
N LEU A 349 15.38 -9.99 8.45
CA LEU A 349 15.47 -11.46 8.64
C LEU A 349 16.39 -11.89 9.78
N LEU A 350 17.31 -11.03 10.24
CA LEU A 350 18.31 -11.35 11.26
C LEU A 350 18.06 -10.63 12.59
N ASP A 351 16.90 -9.99 12.75
CA ASP A 351 16.51 -9.32 13.99
C ASP A 351 16.57 -10.26 15.21
N ASP A 352 17.17 -9.78 16.29
CA ASP A 352 17.47 -10.57 17.50
C ASP A 352 16.31 -10.59 18.54
N THR A 353 15.16 -9.95 18.28
CA THR A 353 14.09 -9.69 19.27
C THR A 353 13.57 -10.93 20.00
N LYS A 354 13.41 -12.06 19.30
CA LYS A 354 12.93 -13.33 19.88
C LYS A 354 14.04 -14.33 20.22
N GLY A 355 15.19 -14.19 19.59
CA GLY A 355 16.31 -15.13 19.60
C GLY A 355 17.32 -14.66 18.56
N SER A 356 18.56 -15.17 18.62
CA SER A 356 19.59 -14.63 17.73
C SER A 356 19.29 -14.98 16.26
N ASN A 357 19.17 -13.98 15.40
CA ASN A 357 18.70 -14.13 14.01
C ASN A 357 17.32 -14.82 13.91
N ALA A 358 16.42 -14.60 14.86
CA ALA A 358 15.03 -15.07 14.79
C ALA A 358 14.29 -14.40 13.63
N GLY A 359 14.57 -13.11 13.42
CA GLY A 359 13.96 -12.29 12.41
C GLY A 359 12.70 -11.58 12.88
N ALA A 360 12.36 -10.50 12.17
CA ALA A 360 11.23 -9.64 12.43
C ALA A 360 10.65 -9.05 11.13
N ALA A 361 9.43 -8.52 11.22
CA ALA A 361 8.87 -7.66 10.19
C ALA A 361 8.24 -6.40 10.80
N TYR A 362 8.56 -5.24 10.25
CA TYR A 362 8.16 -3.93 10.76
C TYR A 362 7.08 -3.31 9.86
N VAL A 363 5.98 -2.85 10.44
CA VAL A 363 4.86 -2.20 9.71
C VAL A 363 4.89 -0.70 9.94
N PHE A 364 4.93 0.07 8.85
CA PHE A 364 4.90 1.53 8.84
C PHE A 364 3.68 2.06 8.07
N THR A 365 3.12 3.19 8.51
CA THR A 365 2.04 3.90 7.80
C THR A 365 2.42 5.34 7.48
N GLU A 366 2.10 5.79 6.25
CA GLU A 366 2.19 7.21 5.87
C GLU A 366 0.99 7.99 6.43
N ASN A 367 1.25 8.97 7.30
CA ASN A 367 0.23 9.73 8.01
C ASN A 367 0.09 11.20 7.53
N GLY A 368 0.76 11.54 6.43
CA GLY A 368 0.79 12.90 5.85
C GLY A 368 1.74 13.88 6.55
N ALA A 369 2.12 13.63 7.81
CA ALA A 369 3.24 14.30 8.46
C ALA A 369 4.58 13.58 8.23
N GLY A 370 4.53 12.31 7.83
CA GLY A 370 5.66 11.47 7.48
C GLY A 370 5.27 9.99 7.55
N TRP A 371 6.25 9.14 7.83
CA TRP A 371 6.06 7.72 8.10
C TRP A 371 6.20 7.47 9.61
N ALA A 372 5.28 6.71 10.18
CA ALA A 372 5.35 6.23 11.55
C ALA A 372 5.52 4.70 11.56
N LEU A 373 6.22 4.18 12.58
CA LEU A 373 6.20 2.75 12.89
C LEU A 373 4.94 2.44 13.71
N ASP A 374 4.13 1.50 13.26
CA ASP A 374 2.92 1.09 13.97
C ASP A 374 3.14 -0.22 14.74
N LEU A 375 3.82 -1.20 14.12
CA LEU A 375 3.95 -2.56 14.66
C LEU A 375 5.31 -3.18 14.39
N LEU A 376 5.76 -3.97 15.37
CA LEU A 376 6.79 -5.00 15.22
C LEU A 376 6.10 -6.37 15.24
N LEU A 377 6.20 -7.10 14.13
CA LEU A 377 5.74 -8.47 13.99
C LEU A 377 6.91 -9.42 14.22
N VAL A 378 6.65 -10.46 15.01
CA VAL A 378 7.57 -11.56 15.32
C VAL A 378 6.73 -12.83 15.45
N ALA A 379 7.28 -13.97 15.02
CA ALA A 379 6.62 -15.26 15.18
C ALA A 379 6.35 -15.59 16.67
N GLY A 380 5.22 -16.23 16.97
CA GLY A 380 4.81 -16.63 18.31
C GLY A 380 5.79 -17.61 18.95
N ASP A 381 6.17 -18.63 18.20
CA ASP A 381 7.17 -19.69 18.46
C ASP A 381 8.62 -19.23 18.23
N GLY A 382 8.84 -18.35 17.25
CA GLY A 382 10.13 -17.84 16.75
C GLY A 382 11.35 -18.01 17.67
N THR A 383 12.32 -18.78 17.18
CA THR A 383 13.55 -19.19 17.86
C THR A 383 14.80 -18.64 17.13
N ALA A 384 15.99 -19.13 17.46
CA ALA A 384 17.24 -18.55 16.99
C ALA A 384 17.71 -19.18 15.66
N GLY A 385 17.44 -18.50 14.54
CA GLY A 385 17.94 -18.87 13.21
C GLY A 385 16.85 -18.93 12.13
N ASP A 386 15.58 -18.90 12.51
CA ASP A 386 14.39 -19.16 11.67
C ASP A 386 14.24 -18.18 10.48
N ALA A 387 14.88 -17.01 10.58
CA ALA A 387 14.93 -15.97 9.56
C ALA A 387 13.56 -15.38 9.15
N PHE A 388 12.67 -15.19 10.13
CA PHE A 388 11.37 -14.55 9.94
C PHE A 388 11.51 -13.14 9.33
N GLY A 389 10.74 -12.84 8.28
CA GLY A 389 10.87 -11.59 7.54
C GLY A 389 11.75 -11.71 6.29
N PHE A 390 12.28 -12.89 5.97
CA PHE A 390 12.97 -13.09 4.69
C PHE A 390 12.10 -12.75 3.47
N SER A 391 10.81 -13.07 3.52
CA SER A 391 9.83 -12.66 2.51
C SER A 391 8.58 -12.08 3.18
N VAL A 392 7.93 -11.11 2.54
CA VAL A 392 6.70 -10.46 3.05
C VAL A 392 5.72 -10.17 1.92
N ALA A 393 4.44 -10.33 2.19
CA ALA A 393 3.35 -9.87 1.33
C ALA A 393 2.24 -9.27 2.19
N MET A 394 1.52 -8.27 1.69
CA MET A 394 0.38 -7.70 2.41
C MET A 394 -0.73 -7.25 1.46
N GLU A 395 -1.98 -7.48 1.85
CA GLU A 395 -3.15 -6.92 1.17
C GLU A 395 -4.25 -6.63 2.19
N GLY A 396 -4.79 -5.43 2.15
CA GLY A 396 -5.80 -5.00 3.11
C GLY A 396 -5.27 -5.11 4.53
N GLU A 397 -5.94 -5.89 5.38
CA GLU A 397 -5.60 -6.14 6.79
C GLU A 397 -4.75 -7.40 7.00
N THR A 398 -4.37 -8.13 5.95
CA THR A 398 -3.62 -9.38 6.09
C THR A 398 -2.18 -9.19 5.66
N ALA A 399 -1.25 -9.68 6.48
CA ALA A 399 0.16 -9.78 6.16
C ALA A 399 0.62 -11.26 6.24
N PHE A 400 1.44 -11.66 5.27
CA PHE A 400 2.17 -12.93 5.26
C PHE A 400 3.65 -12.62 5.46
N VAL A 401 4.31 -13.42 6.30
CA VAL A 401 5.74 -13.30 6.57
C VAL A 401 6.39 -14.68 6.52
N GLY A 402 7.38 -14.86 5.65
CA GLY A 402 8.13 -16.11 5.51
C GLY A 402 9.32 -16.19 6.48
N ALA A 403 9.56 -17.39 7.00
CA ALA A 403 10.69 -17.77 7.84
C ALA A 403 11.31 -19.05 7.25
N TYR A 404 12.13 -18.88 6.22
CA TYR A 404 12.57 -20.01 5.39
C TYR A 404 13.57 -20.96 6.06
N LEU A 405 14.08 -20.62 7.25
CA LEU A 405 15.00 -21.44 8.05
C LEU A 405 14.36 -22.03 9.32
N GLU A 406 13.06 -21.83 9.52
CA GLU A 406 12.26 -22.46 10.58
C GLU A 406 12.44 -24.00 10.55
N ASP A 407 12.47 -24.65 11.74
CA ASP A 407 12.79 -26.07 11.89
C ASP A 407 11.78 -26.99 12.62
N ASP A 408 10.57 -26.52 12.97
CA ASP A 408 9.47 -27.32 13.56
C ASP A 408 8.96 -28.40 12.58
N ALA A 409 8.97 -28.13 11.27
CA ALA A 409 8.71 -29.14 10.24
C ALA A 409 9.94 -30.01 9.89
N GLY A 410 11.10 -29.75 10.50
CA GLY A 410 12.40 -30.38 10.21
C GLY A 410 13.46 -29.34 9.84
N THR A 411 14.74 -29.65 10.00
CA THR A 411 15.86 -28.67 9.86
C THR A 411 15.78 -27.81 8.60
N ASN A 412 15.46 -26.53 8.78
CA ASN A 412 15.24 -25.53 7.72
C ASN A 412 14.18 -25.94 6.68
N ALA A 413 13.15 -26.68 7.08
CA ALA A 413 12.01 -26.99 6.22
C ALA A 413 11.23 -25.70 5.90
N GLY A 414 11.16 -24.77 6.87
CA GLY A 414 10.67 -23.41 6.70
C GLY A 414 9.15 -23.24 6.85
N SER A 415 8.74 -22.04 7.25
CA SER A 415 7.36 -21.68 7.58
C SER A 415 6.91 -20.36 6.96
N ALA A 416 5.60 -20.13 6.92
CA ALA A 416 5.01 -18.84 6.58
C ALA A 416 3.87 -18.48 7.55
N TYR A 417 4.01 -17.34 8.22
CA TYR A 417 3.09 -16.89 9.26
C TYR A 417 2.07 -15.90 8.70
N VAL A 418 0.84 -15.99 9.17
CA VAL A 418 -0.24 -15.08 8.79
C VAL A 418 -0.64 -14.18 9.95
N PHE A 419 -0.56 -12.87 9.74
CA PHE A 419 -1.03 -11.86 10.67
C PHE A 419 -2.27 -11.15 10.11
N VAL A 420 -3.20 -10.84 11.00
CA VAL A 420 -4.31 -9.91 10.75
C VAL A 420 -4.07 -8.65 11.57
N LEU A 421 -4.04 -7.50 10.87
CA LEU A 421 -3.68 -6.18 11.37
C LEU A 421 -4.94 -5.32 11.48
N LYS A 422 -5.39 -5.07 12.71
CA LYS A 422 -6.62 -4.33 13.00
C LYS A 422 -6.33 -3.04 13.73
N SER A 423 -7.24 -2.08 13.62
CA SER A 423 -7.19 -0.83 14.37
C SER A 423 -7.53 -1.05 15.85
N GLU A 424 -6.81 -0.39 16.74
CA GLU A 424 -7.13 -0.30 18.16
C GLU A 424 -8.38 0.57 18.42
N ASN A 425 -8.87 0.57 19.66
CA ASN A 425 -10.03 1.37 20.03
C ASN A 425 -9.75 2.87 19.91
N GLY A 426 -10.70 3.62 19.37
CA GLY A 426 -10.61 5.07 19.13
C GLY A 426 -10.11 5.43 17.74
N GLU A 427 -9.54 4.48 17.00
CA GLU A 427 -9.14 4.70 15.61
C GLU A 427 -10.32 4.73 14.64
N ALA A 428 -10.14 5.46 13.54
CA ALA A 428 -11.17 5.61 12.52
C ALA A 428 -11.46 4.29 11.78
N CYS A 429 -12.75 4.00 11.58
CA CYS A 429 -13.22 2.76 10.97
C CYS A 429 -14.41 2.98 10.05
N THR A 430 -14.66 2.01 9.16
CA THR A 430 -15.86 1.96 8.30
C THR A 430 -16.71 0.72 8.52
N THR A 431 -16.14 -0.33 9.12
CA THR A 431 -16.83 -1.58 9.47
C THR A 431 -16.22 -2.13 10.75
N GLY A 432 -16.99 -2.91 11.52
CA GLY A 432 -16.49 -3.57 12.74
C GLY A 432 -15.36 -4.57 12.48
N ALA A 433 -15.25 -5.11 11.26
CA ALA A 433 -14.19 -6.06 10.90
C ALA A 433 -12.78 -5.45 11.06
N ALA A 434 -12.62 -4.18 10.71
CA ALA A 434 -11.36 -3.44 10.80
C ALA A 434 -10.91 -3.17 12.25
N CYS A 435 -11.83 -3.25 13.21
CA CYS A 435 -11.58 -2.99 14.62
C CYS A 435 -11.20 -4.26 15.36
N ALA A 436 -10.20 -4.17 16.24
CA ALA A 436 -9.75 -5.29 17.08
C ALA A 436 -10.87 -5.83 17.97
N SER A 437 -11.72 -4.93 18.48
CA SER A 437 -12.93 -5.22 19.26
C SER A 437 -14.05 -5.90 18.46
N GLY A 438 -14.03 -5.80 17.13
CA GLY A 438 -15.13 -6.20 16.26
C GLY A 438 -16.23 -5.13 16.09
N PHE A 439 -16.12 -3.96 16.73
CA PHE A 439 -17.17 -2.93 16.75
C PHE A 439 -16.67 -1.60 16.18
N CYS A 440 -17.41 -1.07 15.20
CA CYS A 440 -17.19 0.24 14.61
C CYS A 440 -18.46 1.06 14.80
N VAL A 441 -18.37 2.11 15.61
CA VAL A 441 -19.51 2.91 16.08
C VAL A 441 -19.14 4.38 15.98
N ASP A 442 -20.04 5.21 15.47
CA ASP A 442 -19.78 6.62 15.16
C ASP A 442 -18.58 6.88 14.22
N GLY A 443 -18.13 5.85 13.50
CA GLY A 443 -16.93 5.90 12.66
C GLY A 443 -15.60 5.70 13.39
N VAL A 444 -15.62 5.30 14.68
CA VAL A 444 -14.43 4.91 15.45
C VAL A 444 -14.57 3.51 16.05
N CYS A 445 -13.46 2.82 16.30
CA CYS A 445 -13.46 1.49 16.88
C CYS A 445 -13.89 1.52 18.36
N CYS A 446 -15.10 1.05 18.67
CA CYS A 446 -15.67 0.99 20.03
C CYS A 446 -15.14 -0.23 20.78
N ASP A 447 -14.88 -0.09 22.07
CA ASP A 447 -14.54 -1.19 22.98
C ASP A 447 -15.65 -2.26 23.13
N SER A 448 -16.85 -1.94 22.66
CA SER A 448 -18.07 -2.75 22.79
C SER A 448 -19.05 -2.42 21.66
N ALA A 449 -20.26 -3.00 21.65
CA ALA A 449 -21.26 -2.71 20.63
C ALA A 449 -21.85 -1.29 20.73
N CYS A 450 -21.62 -0.56 21.83
CA CYS A 450 -22.15 0.78 22.09
C CYS A 450 -23.70 0.85 21.89
N ASP A 451 -24.46 -0.17 22.33
CA ASP A 451 -25.87 -0.41 21.96
C ASP A 451 -26.87 -0.42 23.15
N LEU A 452 -26.53 0.17 24.30
CA LEU A 452 -27.39 0.15 25.50
C LEU A 452 -28.48 1.25 25.49
N GLY A 453 -28.42 2.22 24.58
CA GLY A 453 -29.48 3.18 24.30
C GLY A 453 -29.10 4.27 23.30
N VAL A 454 -30.07 5.14 22.95
CA VAL A 454 -29.88 6.30 22.03
C VAL A 454 -28.97 7.41 22.58
N CYS A 455 -28.36 7.19 23.74
CA CYS A 455 -27.53 8.13 24.49
C CYS A 455 -26.14 7.56 24.84
N ASP A 456 -25.75 6.50 24.15
CA ASP A 456 -24.37 6.01 24.11
C ASP A 456 -23.66 6.59 22.87
N ALA A 457 -22.38 6.89 23.01
CA ALA A 457 -21.51 7.28 21.92
C ALA A 457 -20.13 6.63 22.08
N CYS A 458 -19.47 6.40 20.95
CA CYS A 458 -18.06 6.02 20.87
C CYS A 458 -17.15 7.17 20.44
N ALA A 459 -17.61 8.03 19.53
CA ALA A 459 -16.85 9.19 19.10
C ALA A 459 -17.06 10.38 20.03
N MET A 460 -16.00 11.13 20.34
CA MET A 460 -16.11 12.45 20.98
C MET A 460 -17.00 13.39 20.17
N ALA A 461 -16.99 13.26 18.84
CA ALA A 461 -17.86 13.99 17.93
C ALA A 461 -19.36 13.64 18.08
N ALA A 462 -19.68 12.43 18.56
CA ALA A 462 -21.04 11.97 18.84
C ALA A 462 -21.46 12.21 20.31
N GLY A 463 -20.51 12.46 21.21
CA GLY A 463 -20.75 12.81 22.61
C GLY A 463 -19.90 12.03 23.62
N ALA A 464 -19.08 11.07 23.17
CA ALA A 464 -18.25 10.24 24.06
C ALA A 464 -17.20 11.08 24.83
N SER A 465 -16.76 10.60 25.99
CA SER A 465 -15.72 11.30 26.77
C SER A 465 -14.30 11.16 26.19
N VAL A 466 -14.09 10.14 25.36
CA VAL A 466 -12.85 9.84 24.62
C VAL A 466 -13.23 8.95 23.44
N ASP A 467 -12.54 9.09 22.31
CA ASP A 467 -12.78 8.21 21.16
C ASP A 467 -12.45 6.75 21.55
N GLY A 468 -13.36 5.83 21.23
CA GLY A 468 -13.12 4.39 21.37
C GLY A 468 -13.64 3.72 22.64
N ALA A 469 -14.08 4.50 23.63
CA ALA A 469 -14.73 3.97 24.82
C ALA A 469 -16.23 4.23 24.76
N CYS A 470 -17.05 3.17 24.82
CA CYS A 470 -18.49 3.32 24.93
C CYS A 470 -18.82 4.13 26.18
N THR A 471 -19.35 5.34 26.00
CA THR A 471 -19.74 6.18 27.12
C THR A 471 -21.12 6.79 26.93
N ARG A 472 -21.89 6.72 28.03
CA ARG A 472 -23.16 7.40 28.20
C ARG A 472 -22.93 8.89 28.28
N PHE A 473 -23.45 9.65 27.33
CA PHE A 473 -23.28 11.10 27.28
C PHE A 473 -24.47 11.83 27.90
N THR A 474 -24.37 13.16 27.99
CA THR A 474 -25.42 14.03 28.52
C THR A 474 -25.44 15.35 27.74
N GLY A 475 -26.62 15.80 27.33
CA GLY A 475 -26.85 17.15 26.77
C GLY A 475 -27.09 17.27 25.26
N THR A 476 -26.98 16.19 24.47
CA THR A 476 -27.41 16.20 23.06
C THR A 476 -28.91 15.93 22.94
N ALA A 477 -29.53 16.40 21.85
CA ALA A 477 -30.93 16.10 21.55
C ALA A 477 -31.09 14.61 21.17
N CYS A 478 -32.00 13.93 21.84
CA CYS A 478 -32.45 12.58 21.50
C CYS A 478 -33.96 12.62 21.20
N ASP A 479 -34.57 11.44 21.02
CA ASP A 479 -36.01 11.24 20.86
C ASP A 479 -36.33 9.95 21.65
N ASP A 480 -37.20 10.03 22.66
CA ASP A 480 -37.61 8.87 23.47
C ASP A 480 -38.88 8.19 22.96
N GLY A 481 -39.42 8.67 21.83
CA GLY A 481 -40.67 8.23 21.23
C GLY A 481 -41.89 9.03 21.68
N ASP A 482 -41.79 9.94 22.66
CA ASP A 482 -42.86 10.87 23.01
C ASP A 482 -42.91 12.05 22.03
N ALA A 483 -43.60 11.87 20.90
CA ALA A 483 -43.80 12.93 19.92
C ALA A 483 -44.57 14.18 20.45
N CYS A 484 -45.04 14.14 21.70
CA CYS A 484 -45.68 15.24 22.42
C CYS A 484 -44.75 16.02 23.35
N THR A 485 -43.44 15.76 23.37
CA THR A 485 -42.42 16.66 23.95
C THR A 485 -41.65 17.43 22.88
N VAL A 486 -40.84 18.40 23.32
CA VAL A 486 -39.89 19.14 22.49
C VAL A 486 -38.51 19.16 23.14
N SER A 487 -37.49 18.86 22.33
CA SER A 487 -36.07 18.85 22.72
C SER A 487 -35.77 17.92 23.89
N ASP A 488 -36.00 16.63 23.71
CA ASP A 488 -35.59 15.59 24.67
C ASP A 488 -34.06 15.56 24.77
N ILE A 489 -33.55 15.26 25.96
CA ILE A 489 -32.11 15.29 26.24
C ILE A 489 -31.62 13.97 26.81
N CYS A 490 -30.42 13.58 26.40
CA CYS A 490 -29.69 12.53 27.09
C CYS A 490 -29.28 13.01 28.48
N ALA A 491 -29.62 12.23 29.51
CA ALA A 491 -29.21 12.41 30.90
C ALA A 491 -28.72 11.08 31.46
N GLU A 492 -27.43 11.00 31.82
CA GLU A 492 -26.77 9.78 32.33
C GLU A 492 -26.97 8.52 31.45
N GLY A 493 -27.12 8.71 30.12
CA GLY A 493 -27.33 7.62 29.16
C GLY A 493 -28.78 7.18 28.98
N VAL A 494 -29.74 7.89 29.55
CA VAL A 494 -31.17 7.69 29.30
C VAL A 494 -31.69 8.90 28.52
N CYS A 495 -32.44 8.69 27.45
CA CYS A 495 -33.16 9.79 26.80
C CYS A 495 -34.31 10.21 27.72
N THR A 496 -34.39 11.51 28.01
CA THR A 496 -35.39 12.06 28.92
C THR A 496 -36.26 13.07 28.20
N SER A 497 -37.55 12.73 28.12
CA SER A 497 -38.69 13.57 27.73
C SER A 497 -38.47 15.05 28.06
N GLY A 498 -38.45 15.87 27.03
CA GLY A 498 -38.22 17.31 27.10
C GLY A 498 -39.42 18.07 27.66
N ALA A 499 -39.52 19.36 27.33
CA ALA A 499 -40.70 20.13 27.72
C ALA A 499 -41.93 19.64 26.91
N PRO A 500 -43.13 19.51 27.49
CA PRO A 500 -44.33 19.20 26.72
C PRO A 500 -44.55 20.23 25.60
N LYS A 501 -44.95 19.75 24.43
CA LYS A 501 -45.27 20.55 23.25
C LYS A 501 -46.42 21.51 23.56
N ASP A 502 -46.19 22.81 23.38
CA ASP A 502 -47.21 23.82 23.65
C ASP A 502 -48.33 23.77 22.60
N CYS A 503 -49.41 23.08 22.95
CA CYS A 503 -50.64 22.96 22.16
C CYS A 503 -51.67 24.05 22.49
N GLY A 504 -51.27 25.17 23.12
CA GLY A 504 -52.14 26.33 23.35
C GLY A 504 -53.34 26.07 24.27
N GLY A 505 -53.29 25.01 25.08
CA GLY A 505 -54.36 24.57 25.98
C GLY A 505 -55.10 23.30 25.53
N ALA A 506 -54.84 22.77 24.34
CA ALA A 506 -55.35 21.47 23.91
C ALA A 506 -54.44 20.30 24.32
N ALA A 507 -54.99 19.07 24.28
CA ALA A 507 -54.20 17.86 24.48
C ALA A 507 -53.31 17.56 23.25
N CYS A 508 -52.14 16.97 23.48
CA CYS A 508 -51.36 16.33 22.43
C CYS A 508 -51.64 14.82 22.42
N VAL A 509 -51.86 14.24 21.24
CA VAL A 509 -52.09 12.82 21.02
C VAL A 509 -51.30 12.41 19.78
N ASP A 510 -50.53 11.32 19.85
CA ASP A 510 -49.67 10.80 18.77
C ASP A 510 -48.84 11.90 18.07
N GLY A 511 -48.29 12.83 18.86
CA GLY A 511 -47.47 13.94 18.41
C GLY A 511 -48.22 15.10 17.74
N GLN A 512 -49.54 15.06 17.67
CA GLN A 512 -50.37 16.13 17.12
C GLN A 512 -51.12 16.88 18.22
N CYS A 513 -51.09 18.21 18.15
CA CYS A 513 -51.93 19.05 18.99
C CYS A 513 -53.38 18.96 18.48
N MET A 514 -54.26 18.36 19.29
CA MET A 514 -55.67 18.23 18.97
C MET A 514 -56.31 19.62 18.83
N THR A 515 -57.24 19.78 17.91
CA THR A 515 -58.06 20.99 17.81
C THR A 515 -59.45 20.76 18.43
N GLU A 516 -60.21 21.83 18.67
CA GLU A 516 -61.60 21.71 19.15
C GLU A 516 -62.51 20.93 18.17
N ALA A 517 -62.07 20.66 16.93
CA ALA A 517 -62.79 19.82 15.97
C ALA A 517 -62.52 18.31 16.15
N ASP A 518 -61.44 17.95 16.83
CA ASP A 518 -61.00 16.56 17.04
C ASP A 518 -61.48 16.00 18.39
N ALA A 519 -61.95 16.88 19.29
CA ALA A 519 -62.63 16.52 20.52
C ALA A 519 -64.06 16.03 20.22
N GLY A 520 -64.21 14.71 20.02
CA GLY A 520 -65.52 14.06 20.01
C GLY A 520 -66.28 14.32 21.33
N PRO A 521 -67.61 14.52 21.30
CA PRO A 521 -68.35 14.87 22.50
C PRO A 521 -68.44 13.69 23.48
N ASP A 522 -67.87 13.87 24.68
CA ASP A 522 -67.96 12.90 25.77
C ASP A 522 -69.43 12.60 26.12
N ALA A 523 -69.80 11.33 26.05
CA ALA A 523 -71.06 10.81 26.57
C ALA A 523 -70.79 10.10 27.91
N GLU A 524 -71.09 10.77 29.02
CA GLU A 524 -71.02 10.13 30.34
C GLU A 524 -72.09 9.05 30.53
N ALA A 525 -71.70 8.05 31.33
CA ALA A 525 -72.53 7.09 32.06
C ALA A 525 -73.40 6.09 31.25
N ASP A 526 -73.01 4.81 31.33
CA ASP A 526 -73.88 3.88 32.05
C ASP A 526 -73.08 2.79 32.78
N ALA A 527 -73.71 2.15 33.77
CA ALA A 527 -73.09 1.17 34.64
C ALA A 527 -73.61 -0.25 34.41
N GLY A 528 -72.70 -1.24 34.38
CA GLY A 528 -73.01 -2.60 34.81
C GLY A 528 -72.87 -3.73 33.77
N ALA A 529 -71.94 -4.63 34.11
CA ALA A 529 -72.06 -6.09 34.03
C ALA A 529 -72.16 -6.83 32.66
N ASP A 530 -71.22 -7.78 32.56
CA ASP A 530 -71.33 -9.13 31.99
C ASP A 530 -71.24 -9.40 30.46
N ALA A 531 -70.44 -10.45 30.21
CA ALA A 531 -70.44 -11.40 29.08
C ALA A 531 -69.76 -11.04 27.74
N ALA A 532 -68.61 -11.69 27.53
CA ALA A 532 -68.07 -12.16 26.24
C ALA A 532 -69.10 -13.12 25.53
N PRO A 533 -69.01 -13.43 24.21
CA PRO A 533 -67.76 -13.65 23.47
C PRO A 533 -67.68 -13.15 22.00
N ASP A 534 -66.47 -13.25 21.44
CA ASP A 534 -66.14 -13.02 20.04
C ASP A 534 -66.63 -14.13 19.10
N ALA A 535 -66.93 -13.76 17.85
CA ALA A 535 -66.95 -14.67 16.69
C ALA A 535 -66.85 -13.90 15.36
N GLU A 536 -65.80 -14.20 14.57
CA GLU A 536 -65.74 -14.24 13.09
C GLU A 536 -66.13 -12.99 12.24
N ALA A 537 -65.50 -12.66 11.09
CA ALA A 537 -64.33 -13.21 10.38
C ALA A 537 -63.80 -12.21 9.32
N ASP A 538 -62.58 -12.47 8.82
CA ASP A 538 -61.99 -12.24 7.49
C ASP A 538 -62.61 -11.26 6.46
N ALA A 539 -61.75 -10.43 5.84
CA ALA A 539 -61.57 -10.39 4.36
C ALA A 539 -60.42 -9.46 3.86
N GLU A 540 -59.44 -10.08 3.18
CA GLU A 540 -58.75 -9.68 1.93
C GLU A 540 -58.38 -8.20 1.59
N ALA A 541 -57.06 -7.91 1.52
CA ALA A 541 -56.20 -7.47 0.37
C ALA A 541 -56.76 -6.57 -0.80
N PRO A 542 -55.97 -6.06 -1.80
CA PRO A 542 -54.52 -6.19 -2.07
C PRO A 542 -53.75 -4.94 -2.64
N ALA A 543 -52.48 -5.15 -2.99
CA ALA A 543 -51.76 -4.68 -4.21
C ALA A 543 -50.99 -3.32 -4.32
N ASP A 544 -49.82 -3.46 -4.94
CA ASP A 544 -48.81 -2.50 -5.46
C ASP A 544 -49.30 -1.28 -6.29
N GLU A 545 -48.51 -0.19 -6.31
CA GLU A 545 -47.86 0.25 -7.56
C GLU A 545 -46.63 1.20 -7.42
N ALA A 546 -45.54 0.80 -8.08
CA ALA A 546 -44.50 1.58 -8.78
C ALA A 546 -44.00 2.98 -8.32
N VAL A 547 -42.69 3.04 -7.98
CA VAL A 547 -41.86 4.26 -7.98
C VAL A 547 -41.28 4.55 -9.38
N ARG A 548 -41.21 5.82 -9.78
CA ARG A 548 -40.41 6.28 -10.94
C ARG A 548 -39.36 7.32 -10.54
N LEU A 549 -38.15 7.16 -11.06
CA LEU A 549 -37.02 8.08 -10.93
C LEU A 549 -36.96 9.08 -12.09
N SER A 550 -36.58 10.33 -11.81
CA SER A 550 -35.91 11.22 -12.79
C SER A 550 -35.14 12.32 -12.04
N GLY A 551 -33.85 12.50 -12.36
CA GLY A 551 -32.95 13.41 -11.62
C GLY A 551 -33.06 14.89 -12.01
N GLY A 552 -32.38 15.74 -11.22
CA GLY A 552 -32.23 17.18 -11.45
C GLY A 552 -30.76 17.61 -11.44
N ALA A 553 -30.40 18.57 -12.29
CA ALA A 553 -29.03 19.06 -12.45
C ALA A 553 -28.80 20.43 -11.79
N CYS A 554 -27.56 20.70 -11.36
CA CYS A 554 -27.16 22.00 -10.82
C CYS A 554 -27.09 23.10 -11.90
N GLN A 555 -27.46 24.33 -11.51
CA GLN A 555 -27.16 25.56 -12.27
C GLN A 555 -26.39 26.56 -11.40
N MET A 556 -25.37 27.18 -11.98
CA MET A 556 -24.57 28.27 -11.38
C MET A 556 -25.14 29.63 -11.77
N GLN A 557 -25.15 30.59 -10.83
CA GLN A 557 -25.56 31.98 -11.05
C GLN A 557 -24.36 32.91 -11.25
N HIS A 558 -24.40 33.76 -12.29
CA HIS A 558 -23.46 34.87 -12.48
C HIS A 558 -24.19 36.21 -12.30
N GLY A 559 -23.65 37.09 -11.44
CA GLY A 559 -24.05 38.49 -11.31
C GLY A 559 -23.11 39.45 -12.06
N THR A 560 -23.63 40.60 -12.50
CA THR A 560 -22.96 41.55 -13.41
C THR A 560 -22.79 42.95 -12.81
N GLY A 561 -21.70 43.67 -13.11
CA GLY A 561 -21.77 45.14 -13.29
C GLY A 561 -20.62 46.06 -12.78
N GLU A 562 -20.18 46.95 -13.70
CA GLU A 562 -19.86 48.39 -13.48
C GLU A 562 -18.41 48.93 -13.21
N ARG A 563 -17.80 49.45 -14.30
CA ARG A 563 -17.32 50.85 -14.56
C ARG A 563 -16.29 51.60 -13.64
N ALA A 564 -15.04 51.66 -14.14
CA ALA A 564 -14.19 52.84 -14.48
C ALA A 564 -14.11 54.16 -13.64
N GLY A 565 -12.88 54.59 -13.32
CA GLY A 565 -12.42 55.98 -13.02
C GLY A 565 -10.93 56.02 -12.57
N TRP A 566 -9.96 56.50 -13.36
CA TRP A 566 -9.44 57.89 -13.53
C TRP A 566 -8.53 58.47 -12.41
N PHE A 567 -7.23 58.67 -12.75
CA PHE A 567 -6.24 59.66 -12.27
C PHE A 567 -5.93 59.84 -10.76
N PHE A 568 -4.64 59.71 -10.38
CA PHE A 568 -3.71 60.86 -10.25
C PHE A 568 -2.23 60.44 -10.05
N LEU A 569 -1.30 61.36 -10.34
CA LEU A 569 0.16 61.21 -10.20
C LEU A 569 0.70 62.27 -9.21
N THR A 570 1.56 61.90 -8.27
CA THR A 570 2.42 62.87 -7.56
C THR A 570 3.70 62.25 -6.98
N LEU A 571 4.80 63.02 -6.99
CA LEU A 571 6.14 62.62 -6.55
C LEU A 571 6.34 62.80 -5.04
N LEU A 572 7.31 62.06 -4.48
CA LEU A 572 8.41 62.72 -3.74
C LEU A 572 9.72 61.93 -3.88
N ALA A 573 10.85 62.62 -3.69
CA ALA A 573 12.20 62.10 -3.88
C ALA A 573 13.05 62.26 -2.60
N ALA A 574 14.16 61.51 -2.53
CA ALA A 574 15.45 61.78 -1.84
C ALA A 574 16.01 60.51 -1.14
N ALA A 575 17.31 60.37 -0.84
CA ALA A 575 18.54 60.84 -1.50
C ALA A 575 19.75 60.25 -0.73
N LEU A 576 20.87 59.99 -1.42
CA LEU A 576 22.24 59.80 -0.87
C LEU A 576 22.47 58.53 0.00
N GLY A 577 23.65 57.88 -0.02
CA GLY A 577 24.82 58.09 -0.86
C GLY A 577 26.10 57.41 -0.32
N ARG A 578 27.16 57.39 -1.14
CA ARG A 578 28.53 56.84 -0.91
C ARG A 578 28.61 55.30 -0.96
N SER A 579 29.39 54.62 -1.82
CA SER A 579 30.65 54.91 -2.54
C SER A 579 31.93 54.94 -1.68
N PHE A 580 32.69 53.85 -1.72
CA PHE A 580 34.07 53.69 -2.28
C PHE A 580 34.60 52.28 -1.90
N ARG A 581 35.57 51.59 -2.51
CA ARG A 581 36.16 51.46 -3.87
C ARG A 581 37.48 50.66 -3.70
N SER A 582 37.75 49.65 -4.54
CA SER A 582 39.07 49.02 -4.82
C SER A 582 39.92 48.41 -3.68
N GLY A 583 40.66 47.31 -3.86
CA GLY A 583 40.74 46.38 -5.01
C GLY A 583 42.15 45.77 -5.22
N ARG A 584 42.21 44.75 -6.10
CA ARG A 584 43.41 44.13 -6.74
C ARG A 584 44.44 43.40 -5.86
N GLY A 585 44.77 42.17 -6.24
CA GLY A 585 45.94 41.43 -5.75
C GLY A 585 46.08 39.99 -6.28
N SER A 586 46.41 39.83 -7.57
CA SER A 586 46.96 38.57 -8.11
C SER A 586 48.41 38.86 -8.53
N PRO A 587 49.39 37.92 -8.39
CA PRO A 587 49.63 36.99 -9.51
C PRO A 587 50.25 35.60 -9.19
N ARG A 588 49.89 34.61 -10.04
CA ARG A 588 50.71 33.56 -10.71
C ARG A 588 51.75 32.67 -9.98
N GLY A 589 51.71 31.37 -10.32
CA GLY A 589 52.89 30.49 -10.50
C GLY A 589 52.59 28.99 -10.29
N THR A 590 52.15 28.20 -11.28
CA THR A 590 52.90 27.44 -12.33
C THR A 590 53.68 26.17 -11.91
N ARG A 591 53.35 25.04 -12.59
CA ARG A 591 54.11 23.79 -12.82
C ARG A 591 54.32 22.84 -11.62
N ALA A 592 54.63 21.55 -11.78
CA ALA A 592 54.38 20.51 -12.81
C ALA A 592 55.07 19.20 -12.35
N ALA A 593 54.79 18.07 -13.04
CA ALA A 593 55.33 16.70 -12.87
C ALA A 593 54.35 15.73 -12.16
N LEU A 594 54.26 14.45 -12.56
CA LEU A 594 54.96 13.73 -13.64
C LEU A 594 54.00 12.74 -14.32
#